data_AF-A0A0Q4QM72-F1
#
_entry.id   AF-A0A0Q4QM72-F1
#
_cell.length_a   1.000
_cell.length_b   1.000
_cell.length_c   1.000
_cell.angle_alpha   90.00
_cell.angle_beta   90.00
_cell.angle_gamma   90.00
#
_symmetry.space_group_name_H-M   'P 1'
#
loop_
_entity.id
_entity.type
_entity.pdbx_description
1 polymer ?
#
loop_
_entity_poly.entity_id
_entity_poly.type
_entity_poly.pdbx_seq_one_letter_code
_entity_poly.pdbx_strand_id
1 'polypeptide(L)'
;MRHFLKKHYKWVAIVVVIALITETFVLLLDNNLINPNKEEAAVEMKSDSMMAADISNMTGVKAEEIIKLKDTGLSWNEVLEQLKSTKLAGNDEDRSKRSGLLAESGMDEVTSKLQAQGYQNEDILEAKMLAERLQFQLKELGGGNQPAPAVQVPTASIDKKEEDQQERYEKLLQQFNVADAVYFMLLLEDKVGSAETVLDEYLVALQLELDLNLYISDQEAYIKARDEKRMSSPSHEMITMSGIELALLEQIQKSNTRIKDNLTTTTQGTTASIDVKDSKGENILPDVPLPVVEDIRPGNPAADVMKEIEAINPNRP
;
A
#
# COMPACT_ATOMS: atom_id res chain seq x y z
N MET A 1 -37.63 55.50 -9.03
CA MET A 1 -37.42 54.07 -8.68
C MET A 1 -38.14 53.61 -7.41
N ARG A 2 -38.06 54.30 -6.27
CA ARG A 2 -38.67 53.84 -4.99
C ARG A 2 -40.21 53.65 -5.00
N HIS A 3 -40.95 54.38 -5.84
CA HIS A 3 -42.41 54.20 -5.97
C HIS A 3 -42.83 53.00 -6.84
N PHE A 4 -41.97 52.57 -7.77
CA PHE A 4 -42.25 51.43 -8.65
C PHE A 4 -42.10 50.10 -7.87
N LEU A 5 -41.10 50.04 -6.99
CA LEU A 5 -40.88 48.91 -6.08
C LEU A 5 -42.05 48.65 -5.13
N LYS A 6 -42.73 49.68 -4.61
CA LYS A 6 -43.87 49.49 -3.69
C LYS A 6 -45.12 48.92 -4.35
N LYS A 7 -45.32 49.13 -5.66
CA LYS A 7 -46.53 48.63 -6.35
C LYS A 7 -46.36 47.20 -6.88
N HIS A 8 -45.13 46.80 -7.16
CA HIS A 8 -44.82 45.51 -7.78
C HIS A 8 -44.02 44.57 -6.86
N TYR A 9 -43.82 44.91 -5.58
CA TYR A 9 -43.06 44.07 -4.65
C TYR A 9 -43.58 42.62 -4.55
N LYS A 10 -44.91 42.43 -4.67
CA LYS A 10 -45.52 41.08 -4.66
C LYS A 10 -45.06 40.26 -5.87
N TRP A 11 -44.96 40.87 -7.04
CA TRP A 11 -44.50 40.20 -8.27
C TRP A 11 -43.00 39.95 -8.25
N VAL A 12 -42.21 40.89 -7.73
CA VAL A 12 -40.77 40.72 -7.57
C VAL A 12 -40.47 39.59 -6.57
N ALA A 13 -41.21 39.51 -5.46
CA ALA A 13 -41.05 38.43 -4.49
C ALA A 13 -41.37 37.05 -5.09
N ILE A 14 -42.43 36.96 -5.93
CA ILE A 14 -42.77 35.72 -6.62
C ILE A 14 -41.65 35.29 -7.58
N VAL A 15 -41.06 36.22 -8.34
CA VAL A 15 -39.96 35.90 -9.27
C VAL A 15 -38.71 35.43 -8.52
N VAL A 16 -38.40 36.04 -7.37
CA VAL A 16 -37.26 35.61 -6.53
C VAL A 16 -37.49 34.23 -5.93
N VAL A 17 -38.71 33.94 -5.47
CA VAL A 17 -39.06 32.60 -4.96
C VAL A 17 -38.98 31.55 -6.07
N ILE A 18 -39.46 31.87 -7.27
CA ILE A 18 -39.33 30.96 -8.43
C ILE A 18 -37.86 30.73 -8.78
N ALA A 19 -37.02 31.77 -8.76
CA ALA A 19 -35.58 31.63 -9.02
C ALA A 19 -34.88 30.72 -8.00
N LEU A 20 -35.20 30.88 -6.71
CA LEU A 20 -34.66 30.02 -5.64
C LEU A 20 -35.19 28.57 -5.72
N ILE A 21 -36.44 28.39 -6.15
CA ILE A 21 -37.00 27.06 -6.40
C ILE A 21 -36.34 26.42 -7.61
N THR A 22 -36.03 27.16 -8.68
CA THR A 22 -35.38 26.59 -9.87
C THR A 22 -33.95 26.12 -9.59
N GLU A 23 -33.18 26.82 -8.75
CA GLU A 23 -31.83 26.36 -8.36
C GLU A 23 -31.88 25.10 -7.48
N THR A 24 -32.85 25.00 -6.58
CA THR A 24 -33.06 23.77 -5.77
C THR A 24 -33.62 22.61 -6.59
N PHE A 25 -34.40 22.90 -7.64
CA PHE A 25 -34.95 21.87 -8.54
C PHE A 25 -33.90 21.28 -9.48
N VAL A 26 -32.90 22.06 -9.92
CA VAL A 26 -31.76 21.54 -10.71
C VAL A 26 -30.91 20.58 -9.86
N LEU A 27 -30.65 20.90 -8.59
CA LEU A 27 -29.96 20.00 -7.66
C LEU A 27 -30.75 18.73 -7.31
N LEU A 28 -32.09 18.80 -7.32
CA LEU A 28 -32.97 17.64 -7.12
C LEU A 28 -33.17 16.79 -8.38
N LEU A 29 -33.06 17.37 -9.57
CA LEU A 29 -33.15 16.65 -10.86
C LEU A 29 -31.83 15.98 -11.26
N ASP A 30 -30.68 16.55 -10.88
CA ASP A 30 -29.37 15.92 -11.13
C ASP A 30 -29.23 14.59 -10.35
N ASN A 31 -29.98 14.44 -9.26
CA ASN A 31 -30.03 13.22 -8.47
C ASN A 31 -31.08 12.18 -8.95
N ASN A 32 -31.89 12.47 -9.96
CA ASN A 32 -33.05 11.63 -10.33
C ASN A 32 -33.17 11.30 -11.83
N LEU A 33 -32.19 11.64 -12.66
CA LEU A 33 -32.20 11.36 -14.11
C LEU A 33 -30.96 10.61 -14.64
N ILE A 34 -30.08 10.16 -13.75
CA ILE A 34 -29.00 9.23 -14.09
C ILE A 34 -29.48 7.82 -13.75
N ASN A 35 -29.53 6.95 -14.76
CA ASN A 35 -30.01 5.56 -14.66
C ASN A 35 -29.49 4.84 -13.38
N PRO A 36 -30.34 4.54 -12.39
CA PRO A 36 -29.89 4.01 -11.09
C PRO A 36 -29.28 2.61 -11.19
N ASN A 37 -29.60 1.83 -12.23
CA ASN A 37 -29.23 0.42 -12.31
C ASN A 37 -27.75 0.12 -12.63
N LYS A 38 -26.89 1.12 -12.86
CA LYS A 38 -25.46 0.89 -13.13
C LYS A 38 -24.52 1.50 -12.09
N GLU A 39 -24.91 2.60 -11.45
CA GLU A 39 -24.10 3.21 -10.38
C GLU A 39 -24.49 2.70 -9.00
N GLU A 40 -25.75 2.38 -8.71
CA GLU A 40 -26.11 1.72 -7.44
C GLU A 40 -25.47 0.34 -7.36
N ALA A 41 -25.46 -0.45 -8.44
CA ALA A 41 -24.74 -1.72 -8.46
C ALA A 41 -23.23 -1.57 -8.22
N ALA A 42 -22.61 -0.47 -8.66
CA ALA A 42 -21.18 -0.24 -8.46
C ALA A 42 -20.86 0.30 -7.05
N VAL A 43 -21.73 1.14 -6.48
CA VAL A 43 -21.61 1.68 -5.12
C VAL A 43 -21.98 0.60 -4.08
N GLU A 44 -23.02 -0.18 -4.34
CA GLU A 44 -23.43 -1.34 -3.55
C GLU A 44 -22.38 -2.45 -3.65
N MET A 45 -21.81 -2.75 -4.84
CA MET A 45 -20.67 -3.68 -4.94
C MET A 45 -19.44 -3.20 -4.16
N LYS A 46 -19.17 -1.89 -4.13
CA LYS A 46 -18.03 -1.35 -3.37
C LYS A 46 -18.29 -1.42 -1.86
N SER A 47 -19.52 -1.14 -1.43
CA SER A 47 -19.95 -1.27 -0.03
C SER A 47 -19.96 -2.74 0.40
N ASP A 48 -20.46 -3.64 -0.45
CA ASP A 48 -20.57 -5.06 -0.16
C ASP A 48 -19.21 -5.75 -0.18
N SER A 49 -18.30 -5.31 -1.05
CA SER A 49 -16.91 -5.75 -1.05
C SER A 49 -16.18 -5.31 0.23
N MET A 50 -16.40 -4.07 0.68
CA MET A 50 -15.82 -3.56 1.94
C MET A 50 -16.37 -4.32 3.14
N MET A 51 -17.69 -4.51 3.21
CA MET A 51 -18.33 -5.23 4.31
C MET A 51 -17.99 -6.72 4.31
N ALA A 52 -17.83 -7.34 3.13
CA ALA A 52 -17.32 -8.70 3.02
C ALA A 52 -15.84 -8.81 3.43
N ALA A 53 -15.02 -7.79 3.17
CA ALA A 53 -13.63 -7.75 3.63
C ALA A 53 -13.56 -7.63 5.16
N ASP A 54 -14.40 -6.79 5.78
CA ASP A 54 -14.48 -6.67 7.24
C ASP A 54 -14.94 -7.97 7.89
N ILE A 55 -15.98 -8.60 7.35
CA ILE A 55 -16.48 -9.89 7.83
C ILE A 55 -15.44 -10.98 7.59
N SER A 56 -14.67 -10.94 6.50
CA SER A 56 -13.56 -11.85 6.20
C SER A 56 -12.46 -11.71 7.25
N ASN A 57 -12.13 -10.49 7.63
CA ASN A 57 -11.15 -10.20 8.68
C ASN A 57 -11.62 -10.74 10.04
N MET A 58 -12.91 -10.55 10.37
CA MET A 58 -13.49 -11.00 11.65
C MET A 58 -13.69 -12.52 11.75
N THR A 59 -14.16 -13.17 10.67
CA THR A 59 -14.58 -14.58 10.68
C THR A 59 -13.53 -15.54 10.13
N GLY A 60 -12.53 -15.02 9.41
CA GLY A 60 -11.49 -15.79 8.74
C GLY A 60 -11.93 -16.48 7.45
N VAL A 61 -13.16 -16.24 7.00
CA VAL A 61 -13.70 -16.77 5.73
C VAL A 61 -13.34 -15.84 4.59
N LYS A 62 -13.05 -16.38 3.40
CA LYS A 62 -12.67 -15.56 2.23
C LYS A 62 -13.79 -14.59 1.85
N ALA A 63 -13.43 -13.35 1.52
CA ALA A 63 -14.39 -12.31 1.11
C ALA A 63 -15.27 -12.78 -0.06
N GLU A 64 -14.74 -13.56 -1.00
CA GLU A 64 -15.52 -14.09 -2.13
C GLU A 64 -16.59 -15.09 -1.69
N GLU A 65 -16.37 -15.82 -0.62
CA GLU A 65 -17.34 -16.78 -0.07
C GLU A 65 -18.42 -16.06 0.74
N ILE A 66 -18.06 -14.96 1.40
CA ILE A 66 -18.98 -14.07 2.10
C ILE A 66 -19.91 -13.33 1.11
N ILE A 67 -19.36 -12.85 0.00
CA ILE A 67 -20.15 -12.22 -1.09
C ILE A 67 -21.12 -13.25 -1.69
N LYS A 68 -20.68 -14.49 -1.93
CA LYS A 68 -21.59 -15.57 -2.40
C LYS A 68 -22.73 -15.85 -1.43
N LEU A 69 -22.51 -15.76 -0.12
CA LEU A 69 -23.58 -15.88 0.87
C LEU A 69 -24.53 -14.68 0.81
N LYS A 70 -24.01 -13.46 0.62
CA LYS A 70 -24.82 -12.26 0.42
C LYS A 70 -25.69 -12.36 -0.86
N ASP A 71 -25.13 -12.90 -1.94
CA ASP A 71 -25.81 -13.10 -3.23
C ASP A 71 -26.98 -14.11 -3.15
N THR A 72 -27.04 -14.92 -2.08
CA THR A 72 -28.23 -15.77 -1.82
C THR A 72 -29.43 -15.01 -1.27
N GLY A 73 -29.31 -13.69 -1.07
CA GLY A 73 -30.37 -12.81 -0.57
C GLY A 73 -30.37 -12.62 0.94
N LEU A 74 -29.36 -13.13 1.65
CA LEU A 74 -29.21 -12.95 3.10
C LEU A 74 -28.81 -11.52 3.46
N SER A 75 -29.22 -11.07 4.65
CA SER A 75 -28.72 -9.84 5.26
C SER A 75 -27.34 -10.05 5.88
N TRP A 76 -26.56 -8.98 6.06
CA TRP A 76 -25.22 -9.06 6.65
C TRP A 76 -25.19 -9.71 8.04
N ASN A 77 -26.25 -9.51 8.84
CA ASN A 77 -26.38 -10.12 10.15
C ASN A 77 -26.63 -11.64 10.04
N GLU A 78 -27.42 -12.08 9.08
CA GLU A 78 -27.67 -13.51 8.83
C GLU A 78 -26.42 -14.20 8.25
N VAL A 79 -25.69 -13.52 7.36
CA VAL A 79 -24.39 -13.98 6.86
C VAL A 79 -23.42 -14.17 8.04
N LEU A 80 -23.31 -13.20 8.94
CA LEU A 80 -22.47 -13.31 10.14
C LEU A 80 -22.90 -14.46 11.07
N GLU A 81 -24.20 -14.63 11.28
CA GLU A 81 -24.74 -15.67 12.14
C GLU A 81 -24.49 -17.06 11.54
N GLN A 82 -24.65 -17.19 10.22
CA GLN A 82 -24.38 -18.42 9.49
C GLN A 82 -22.89 -18.76 9.45
N LEU A 83 -22.00 -17.77 9.32
CA LEU A 83 -20.56 -17.97 9.39
C LEU A 83 -20.08 -18.36 10.80
N LYS A 84 -20.80 -17.92 11.84
CA LYS A 84 -20.56 -18.32 13.24
C LYS A 84 -21.12 -19.71 13.55
N SER A 85 -22.28 -20.06 12.99
CA SER A 85 -22.95 -21.34 13.26
C SER A 85 -22.40 -22.49 12.42
N THR A 86 -21.88 -22.20 11.24
CA THR A 86 -21.32 -23.19 10.33
C THR A 86 -19.82 -23.28 10.57
N LYS A 87 -19.26 -24.50 10.58
CA LYS A 87 -17.79 -24.76 10.55
C LYS A 87 -17.11 -24.28 9.25
N LEU A 88 -17.60 -23.18 8.67
CA LEU A 88 -17.06 -22.49 7.51
C LEU A 88 -16.09 -21.37 7.91
N ALA A 89 -16.04 -20.99 9.20
CA ALA A 89 -14.94 -20.20 9.75
C ALA A 89 -13.61 -20.83 9.29
N GLY A 90 -12.81 -20.07 8.55
CA GLY A 90 -11.73 -20.58 7.71
C GLY A 90 -10.87 -21.61 8.43
N ASN A 91 -10.42 -22.63 7.68
CA ASN A 91 -9.54 -23.71 8.11
C ASN A 91 -8.67 -23.28 9.30
N ASP A 92 -8.70 -24.02 10.41
CA ASP A 92 -7.96 -23.72 11.64
C ASP A 92 -6.46 -23.43 11.38
N GLU A 93 -5.90 -23.94 10.28
CA GLU A 93 -4.57 -23.57 9.78
C GLU A 93 -4.40 -22.10 9.41
N ASP A 94 -5.33 -21.46 8.71
CA ASP A 94 -5.18 -20.05 8.30
C ASP A 94 -5.43 -19.09 9.47
N ARG A 95 -6.30 -19.49 10.41
CA ARG A 95 -6.50 -18.79 11.67
C ARG A 95 -5.27 -18.94 12.57
N SER A 96 -4.68 -20.14 12.63
CA SER A 96 -3.45 -20.42 13.38
C SER A 96 -2.22 -19.75 12.76
N LYS A 97 -2.13 -19.58 11.44
CA LYS A 97 -1.03 -18.85 10.79
C LYS A 97 -1.10 -17.35 11.07
N ARG A 98 -2.31 -16.77 11.02
CA ARG A 98 -2.53 -15.35 11.34
C ARG A 98 -2.31 -15.07 12.82
N SER A 99 -2.86 -15.91 13.69
CA SER A 99 -2.62 -15.84 15.13
C SER A 99 -1.17 -16.17 15.49
N GLY A 100 -0.48 -16.99 14.69
CA GLY A 100 0.96 -17.28 14.83
C GLY A 100 1.83 -16.07 14.53
N LEU A 101 1.55 -15.35 13.43
CA LEU A 101 2.26 -14.10 13.09
C LEU A 101 1.99 -12.96 14.09
N LEU A 102 0.79 -12.92 14.66
CA LEU A 102 0.41 -11.95 15.71
C LEU A 102 1.02 -12.30 17.07
N ALA A 103 1.10 -13.58 17.42
CA ALA A 103 1.72 -14.06 18.66
C ALA A 103 3.26 -13.97 18.61
N GLU A 104 3.86 -14.13 17.43
CA GLU A 104 5.32 -14.04 17.24
C GLU A 104 5.85 -12.60 17.36
N SER A 105 5.00 -11.58 17.20
CA SER A 105 5.36 -10.16 17.32
C SER A 105 5.09 -9.54 18.69
N GLY A 106 4.50 -10.27 19.65
CA GLY A 106 4.14 -9.73 20.97
C GLY A 106 2.99 -8.71 20.95
N MET A 107 2.31 -8.56 19.80
CA MET A 107 1.34 -7.49 19.57
C MET A 107 0.07 -7.64 20.43
N ASP A 108 -0.40 -8.86 20.66
CA ASP A 108 -1.63 -9.12 21.44
C ASP A 108 -1.53 -8.60 22.89
N GLU A 109 -0.36 -8.73 23.51
CA GLU A 109 -0.10 -8.23 24.86
C GLU A 109 -0.10 -6.70 24.88
N VAL A 110 0.54 -6.06 23.90
CA VAL A 110 0.61 -4.60 23.77
C VAL A 110 -0.78 -4.03 23.49
N THR A 111 -1.56 -4.60 22.57
CA THR A 111 -2.93 -4.16 22.29
C THR A 111 -3.80 -4.25 23.54
N SER A 112 -3.72 -5.35 24.30
CA SER A 112 -4.47 -5.51 25.54
C SER A 112 -4.09 -4.47 26.60
N LYS A 113 -2.78 -4.16 26.72
CA LYS A 113 -2.28 -3.12 27.63
C LYS A 113 -2.77 -1.72 27.24
N LEU A 114 -2.71 -1.38 25.96
CA LEU A 114 -3.13 -0.07 25.44
C LEU A 114 -4.65 0.13 25.58
N GLN A 115 -5.45 -0.90 25.28
CA GLN A 115 -6.90 -0.88 25.51
C GLN A 115 -7.23 -0.67 27.00
N ALA A 116 -6.48 -1.33 27.90
CA ALA A 116 -6.64 -1.14 29.35
C ALA A 116 -6.27 0.27 29.82
N GLN A 117 -5.39 0.97 29.08
CA GLN A 117 -5.04 2.38 29.32
C GLN A 117 -6.03 3.37 28.70
N GLY A 118 -6.99 2.90 27.89
CA GLY A 118 -8.07 3.70 27.32
C GLY A 118 -7.89 4.12 25.86
N TYR A 119 -6.83 3.66 25.19
CA TYR A 119 -6.62 3.91 23.76
C TYR A 119 -7.70 3.21 22.92
N GLN A 120 -8.16 3.87 21.85
CA GLN A 120 -9.15 3.30 20.95
C GLN A 120 -8.50 2.30 20.00
N ASN A 121 -9.30 1.38 19.47
CA ASN A 121 -8.80 0.36 18.54
C ASN A 121 -8.33 0.97 17.22
N GLU A 122 -8.97 2.06 16.82
CA GLU A 122 -8.63 2.84 15.63
C GLU A 122 -7.21 3.41 15.75
N ASP A 123 -6.88 4.04 16.88
CA ASP A 123 -5.55 4.62 17.14
C ASP A 123 -4.46 3.53 17.14
N ILE A 124 -4.74 2.39 17.80
CA ILE A 124 -3.83 1.24 17.83
C ILE A 124 -3.60 0.68 16.43
N LEU A 125 -4.66 0.60 15.61
CA LEU A 125 -4.57 0.11 14.24
C LEU A 125 -3.79 1.08 13.35
N GLU A 126 -4.00 2.38 13.47
CA GLU A 126 -3.27 3.40 12.71
C GLU A 126 -1.76 3.35 13.02
N ALA A 127 -1.41 3.36 14.31
CA ALA A 127 -0.03 3.20 14.76
C ALA A 127 0.58 1.89 14.24
N LYS A 128 -0.18 0.80 14.27
CA LYS A 128 0.26 -0.50 13.75
C LYS A 128 0.56 -0.46 12.26
N MET A 129 -0.35 0.08 11.45
CA MET A 129 -0.14 0.20 10.00
C MET A 129 1.12 1.02 9.68
N LEU A 130 1.38 2.07 10.45
CA LEU A 130 2.57 2.90 10.30
C LEU A 130 3.86 2.13 10.64
N ALA A 131 3.87 1.40 11.75
CA ALA A 131 5.01 0.56 12.14
C ALA A 131 5.26 -0.59 11.15
N GLU A 132 4.21 -1.26 10.67
CA GLU A 132 4.32 -2.33 9.67
C GLU A 132 4.83 -1.79 8.32
N ARG A 133 4.35 -0.61 7.91
CA ARG A 133 4.87 0.09 6.72
C ARG A 133 6.37 0.33 6.85
N LEU A 134 6.82 0.86 7.99
CA LEU A 134 8.24 1.09 8.22
C LEU A 134 9.05 -0.20 8.19
N GLN A 135 8.58 -1.26 8.87
CA GLN A 135 9.24 -2.56 8.88
C GLN A 135 9.39 -3.11 7.45
N PHE A 136 8.34 -2.99 6.64
CA PHE A 136 8.38 -3.36 5.24
C PHE A 136 9.44 -2.56 4.47
N GLN A 137 9.47 -1.24 4.63
CA GLN A 137 10.46 -0.38 3.96
C GLN A 137 11.90 -0.75 4.37
N LEU A 138 12.14 -1.01 5.66
CA LEU A 138 13.44 -1.48 6.16
C LEU A 138 13.84 -2.83 5.56
N LYS A 139 12.89 -3.75 5.40
CA LYS A 139 13.12 -5.04 4.75
C LYS A 139 13.52 -4.90 3.28
N GLU A 140 12.84 -4.03 2.54
CA GLU A 140 13.14 -3.76 1.13
C GLU A 140 14.54 -3.13 0.95
N LEU A 141 14.92 -2.20 1.84
CA LEU A 141 16.24 -1.57 1.85
C LEU A 141 17.36 -2.50 2.34
N GLY A 142 17.07 -3.40 3.28
CA GLY A 142 18.01 -4.41 3.79
C GLY A 142 18.29 -5.56 2.81
N GLY A 143 17.60 -5.61 1.66
CA GLY A 143 17.82 -6.62 0.61
C GLY A 143 16.90 -7.84 0.70
N GLY A 144 15.83 -7.79 1.51
CA GLY A 144 14.91 -8.91 1.73
C GLY A 144 14.03 -9.33 0.54
N ASN A 145 14.19 -8.69 -0.63
CA ASN A 145 13.47 -9.00 -1.87
C ASN A 145 14.28 -8.63 -3.12
N GLN A 146 15.54 -9.08 -3.23
CA GLN A 146 16.08 -9.30 -4.57
C GLN A 146 15.45 -10.58 -5.14
N PRO A 147 14.62 -10.54 -6.20
CA PRO A 147 14.34 -11.74 -6.95
C PRO A 147 15.71 -12.30 -7.38
N ALA A 148 15.95 -13.56 -7.03
CA ALA A 148 17.20 -14.25 -7.34
C ALA A 148 17.64 -13.93 -8.77
N PRO A 149 18.91 -13.53 -9.02
CA PRO A 149 19.38 -13.32 -10.36
C PRO A 149 19.44 -14.68 -11.06
N ALA A 150 18.40 -15.01 -11.82
CA ALA A 150 18.60 -15.83 -12.99
C ALA A 150 19.52 -15.00 -13.91
N VAL A 151 20.73 -15.54 -14.14
CA VAL A 151 21.86 -14.97 -14.87
C VAL A 151 22.84 -14.18 -14.00
N GLN A 152 23.92 -14.86 -13.59
CA GLN A 152 25.15 -14.25 -13.11
C GLN A 152 25.79 -13.45 -14.26
N VAL A 153 25.63 -12.13 -14.25
CA VAL A 153 26.46 -11.21 -15.01
C VAL A 153 27.57 -10.74 -14.08
N PRO A 154 28.85 -10.64 -14.50
CA PRO A 154 29.94 -10.22 -13.62
C PRO A 154 29.62 -8.84 -13.05
N THR A 155 29.44 -8.78 -11.73
CA THR A 155 29.07 -7.59 -10.98
C THR A 155 30.12 -6.50 -11.20
N ALA A 156 29.72 -5.42 -11.87
CA ALA A 156 30.43 -4.15 -11.78
C ALA A 156 30.48 -3.75 -10.30
N SER A 157 31.68 -3.40 -9.83
CA SER A 157 32.01 -3.07 -8.44
C SER A 157 30.86 -2.39 -7.69
N ILE A 158 30.27 -3.08 -6.72
CA ILE A 158 29.35 -2.47 -5.76
C ILE A 158 30.17 -1.41 -5.00
N ASP A 159 29.69 -0.17 -5.00
CA ASP A 159 30.33 0.91 -4.25
C ASP A 159 30.27 0.56 -2.75
N LYS A 160 31.41 0.55 -2.06
CA LYS A 160 31.50 0.24 -0.61
C LYS A 160 30.49 1.00 0.25
N LYS A 161 30.13 2.22 -0.17
CA LYS A 161 29.14 3.03 0.53
C LYS A 161 27.72 2.45 0.49
N GLU A 162 27.33 1.78 -0.59
CA GLU A 162 26.00 1.16 -0.70
C GLU A 162 25.91 -0.10 0.17
N GLU A 163 27.00 -0.87 0.24
CA GLU A 163 27.14 -2.05 1.11
C GLU A 163 27.06 -1.65 2.59
N ASP A 164 27.84 -0.64 3.00
CA ASP A 164 27.80 -0.10 4.36
C ASP A 164 26.40 0.44 4.74
N GLN A 165 25.63 0.96 3.78
CA GLN A 165 24.28 1.49 4.04
C GLN A 165 23.26 0.36 4.20
N GLN A 166 23.36 -0.68 3.37
CA GLN A 166 22.49 -1.85 3.42
C GLN A 166 22.64 -2.60 4.74
N GLU A 167 23.87 -2.82 5.20
CA GLU A 167 24.15 -3.44 6.52
C GLU A 167 23.50 -2.68 7.68
N ARG A 168 23.44 -1.34 7.58
CA ARG A 168 22.79 -0.51 8.62
C ARG A 168 21.28 -0.69 8.66
N TYR A 169 20.63 -0.77 7.50
CA TYR A 169 19.19 -1.06 7.43
C TYR A 169 18.88 -2.48 7.92
N GLU A 170 19.74 -3.44 7.62
CA GLU A 170 19.59 -4.81 8.10
C GLU A 170 19.75 -4.89 9.63
N LYS A 171 20.77 -4.25 10.21
CA LYS A 171 20.96 -4.17 11.66
C LYS A 171 19.75 -3.51 12.33
N LEU A 172 19.24 -2.42 11.76
CA LEU A 172 18.07 -1.72 12.29
C LEU A 172 16.81 -2.59 12.22
N LEU A 173 16.60 -3.30 11.11
CA LEU A 173 15.49 -4.24 10.94
C LEU A 173 15.51 -5.37 11.98
N GLN A 174 16.70 -5.90 12.29
CA GLN A 174 16.86 -6.95 13.31
C GLN A 174 16.49 -6.46 14.72
N GLN A 175 16.68 -5.17 15.00
CA GLN A 175 16.36 -4.57 16.30
C GLN A 175 14.93 -4.02 16.36
N PHE A 176 14.29 -3.81 15.21
CA PHE A 176 12.98 -3.18 15.12
C PHE A 176 11.86 -4.12 15.60
N ASN A 177 11.12 -3.69 16.63
CA ASN A 177 9.96 -4.40 17.13
C ASN A 177 8.69 -3.59 16.86
N VAL A 178 7.75 -4.18 16.12
CA VAL A 178 6.47 -3.52 15.74
C VAL A 178 5.63 -3.20 16.98
N ALA A 179 5.55 -4.12 17.95
CA ALA A 179 4.73 -3.93 19.14
C ALA A 179 5.29 -2.81 20.03
N ASP A 180 6.62 -2.75 20.21
CA ASP A 180 7.27 -1.66 20.93
C ASP A 180 7.08 -0.32 20.23
N ALA A 181 7.23 -0.27 18.90
CA ALA A 181 7.00 0.94 18.12
C ALA A 181 5.56 1.46 18.30
N VAL A 182 4.55 0.59 18.23
CA VAL A 182 3.14 0.95 18.46
C VAL A 182 2.92 1.45 19.89
N TYR A 183 3.48 0.75 20.87
CA TYR A 183 3.39 1.14 22.27
C TYR A 183 3.95 2.55 22.49
N PHE A 184 5.17 2.82 22.00
CA PHE A 184 5.80 4.12 22.19
C PHE A 184 5.09 5.22 21.42
N MET A 185 4.65 4.98 20.18
CA MET A 185 3.88 5.95 19.40
C MET A 185 2.69 6.46 20.20
N LEU A 186 1.84 5.57 20.72
CA LEU A 186 0.64 5.99 21.46
C LEU A 186 0.96 6.64 22.82
N LEU A 187 2.02 6.21 23.52
CA LEU A 187 2.38 6.78 24.83
C LEU A 187 3.08 8.14 24.75
N LEU A 188 3.81 8.40 23.66
CA LEU A 188 4.68 9.57 23.51
C LEU A 188 4.16 10.59 22.51
N GLU A 189 3.13 10.26 21.72
CA GLU A 189 2.56 11.16 20.71
C GLU A 189 2.19 12.53 21.30
N ASP A 190 1.51 12.57 22.44
CA ASP A 190 1.15 13.83 23.12
C ASP A 190 2.37 14.65 23.58
N LYS A 191 3.51 13.99 23.86
CA LYS A 191 4.72 14.64 24.37
C LYS A 191 5.66 15.11 23.25
N VAL A 192 5.72 14.35 22.17
CA VAL A 192 6.69 14.52 21.08
C VAL A 192 6.04 15.22 19.89
N GLY A 193 4.72 15.12 19.73
CA GLY A 193 3.89 15.90 18.83
C GLY A 193 3.15 15.08 17.77
N SER A 194 3.76 14.01 17.24
CA SER A 194 3.14 13.11 16.27
C SER A 194 3.71 11.69 16.36
N ALA A 195 2.92 10.69 15.96
CA ALA A 195 3.38 9.31 15.84
C ALA A 195 4.65 9.16 14.96
N GLU A 196 4.74 9.89 13.85
CA GLU A 196 5.93 9.90 12.97
C GLU A 196 7.19 10.40 13.71
N THR A 197 7.06 11.46 14.50
CA THR A 197 8.19 12.01 15.27
C THR A 197 8.63 11.05 16.37
N VAL A 198 7.67 10.35 16.99
CA VAL A 198 7.99 9.29 17.97
C VAL A 198 8.71 8.14 17.28
N LEU A 199 8.28 7.75 16.09
CA LEU A 199 8.93 6.69 15.32
C LEU A 199 10.37 7.08 14.93
N ASP A 200 10.59 8.32 14.52
CA ASP A 200 11.94 8.87 14.30
C ASP A 200 12.81 8.77 15.56
N GLU A 201 12.27 9.15 16.72
CA GLU A 201 12.99 9.05 17.99
C GLU A 201 13.24 7.59 18.38
N TYR A 202 12.30 6.67 18.10
CA TYR A 202 12.47 5.23 18.31
C TYR A 202 13.59 4.67 17.43
N LEU A 203 13.64 5.04 16.14
CA LEU A 203 14.72 4.66 15.25
C LEU A 203 16.08 5.17 15.73
N VAL A 204 16.13 6.40 16.25
CA VAL A 204 17.35 6.97 16.85
C VAL A 204 17.74 6.21 18.11
N ALA A 205 16.77 5.86 18.97
CA ALA A 205 17.02 5.09 20.19
C ALA A 205 17.63 3.72 19.87
N LEU A 206 17.13 3.02 18.85
CA LEU A 206 17.70 1.74 18.40
C LEU A 206 19.15 1.91 17.92
N GLN A 207 19.40 2.91 17.06
CA GLN A 207 20.74 3.17 16.51
C GLN A 207 21.77 3.55 17.59
N LEU A 208 21.33 4.23 18.65
CA LEU A 208 22.17 4.62 19.78
C LEU A 208 22.16 3.61 20.93
N GLU A 209 21.41 2.51 20.82
CA GLU A 209 21.22 1.52 21.90
C GLU A 209 20.73 2.20 23.20
N LEU A 210 19.71 3.05 23.08
CA LEU A 210 19.05 3.75 24.18
C LEU A 210 17.72 3.09 24.50
N ASP A 211 17.35 3.10 25.78
CA ASP A 211 16.04 2.64 26.23
C ASP A 211 15.04 3.80 26.18
N LEU A 212 14.06 3.70 25.28
CA LEU A 212 13.02 4.72 25.13
C LEU A 212 12.07 4.77 26.33
N ASN A 213 12.02 3.72 27.18
CA ASN A 213 11.30 3.79 28.46
C ASN A 213 11.89 4.82 29.41
N LEU A 214 13.17 5.17 29.24
CA LEU A 214 13.79 6.27 29.99
C LEU A 214 13.15 7.61 29.60
N TYR A 215 12.72 7.81 28.35
CA TYR A 215 11.98 9.01 27.95
C TYR A 215 10.66 9.15 28.72
N ILE A 216 9.97 8.02 28.96
CA ILE A 216 8.72 7.99 29.72
C ILE A 216 8.96 8.33 31.19
N SER A 217 10.04 7.80 31.77
CA SER A 217 10.32 7.87 33.21
C SER A 217 11.10 9.13 33.63
N ASP A 218 12.09 9.54 32.86
CA ASP A 218 12.97 10.69 33.07
C ASP A 218 13.46 11.24 31.70
N GLN A 219 12.68 12.18 31.18
CA GLN A 219 12.91 12.79 29.88
C GLN A 219 14.26 13.53 29.80
N GLU A 220 14.68 14.21 30.86
CA GLU A 220 15.94 14.96 30.86
C GLU A 220 17.15 14.02 30.82
N ALA A 221 17.10 12.93 31.61
CA ALA A 221 18.14 11.90 31.57
C ALA A 221 18.26 11.25 30.19
N TYR A 222 17.12 10.97 29.53
CA TYR A 222 17.11 10.44 28.17
C TYR A 222 17.76 11.42 27.18
N ILE A 223 17.34 12.69 27.17
CA ILE A 223 17.87 13.71 26.23
C ILE A 223 19.38 13.85 26.41
N LYS A 224 19.86 13.88 27.66
CA LYS A 224 21.29 13.96 27.95
C LYS A 224 22.06 12.74 27.43
N ALA A 225 21.55 11.53 27.66
CA ALA A 225 22.17 10.30 27.18
C ALA A 225 22.18 10.23 25.64
N ARG A 226 21.10 10.68 25.00
CA ARG A 226 20.99 10.78 23.54
C ARG A 226 22.05 11.71 22.97
N ASP A 227 22.18 12.91 23.52
CA ASP A 227 23.13 13.90 23.03
C ASP A 227 24.58 13.44 23.26
N GLU A 228 24.88 12.81 24.40
CA GLU A 228 26.20 12.23 24.70
C GLU A 228 26.59 11.11 23.73
N LYS A 229 25.67 10.16 23.47
CA LYS A 229 25.92 9.07 22.52
C LYS A 229 26.00 9.58 21.08
N ARG A 230 25.21 10.60 20.71
CA ARG A 230 25.26 11.23 19.40
C ARG A 230 26.59 11.96 19.16
N MET A 231 27.12 12.65 20.17
CA MET A 231 28.45 13.27 20.10
C MET A 231 29.58 12.24 19.99
N SER A 232 29.40 11.06 20.57
CA SER A 232 30.37 9.97 20.53
C SER A 232 30.38 9.20 19.21
N SER A 233 29.32 9.32 18.39
CA SER A 233 29.16 8.65 17.09
C SER A 233 28.90 9.65 15.94
N PRO A 234 29.80 10.62 15.69
CA PRO A 234 29.55 11.71 14.75
C PRO A 234 29.64 11.31 13.26
N SER A 235 30.11 10.10 12.95
CA SER A 235 30.43 9.67 11.59
C SER A 235 29.26 9.10 10.80
N HIS A 236 28.09 8.88 11.42
CA HIS A 236 26.95 8.25 10.78
C HIS A 236 25.72 9.14 10.88
N GLU A 237 25.21 9.56 9.73
CA GLU A 237 23.91 10.23 9.61
C GLU A 237 22.82 9.28 10.14
N MET A 238 22.01 9.74 11.09
CA MET A 238 20.96 8.92 11.70
C MET A 238 19.90 8.57 10.67
N ILE A 239 19.50 7.30 10.66
CA ILE A 239 18.39 6.83 9.83
C ILE A 239 17.09 7.32 10.47
N THR A 240 16.31 8.09 9.71
CA THR A 240 14.97 8.57 10.06
C THR A 240 13.96 7.99 9.08
N MET A 241 12.68 8.11 9.39
CA MET A 241 11.57 7.73 8.51
C MET A 241 11.67 8.44 7.17
N SER A 242 11.87 9.77 7.17
CA SER A 242 12.11 10.54 5.93
C SER A 242 13.29 10.01 5.13
N GLY A 243 14.38 9.61 5.81
CA GLY A 243 15.56 9.04 5.16
C GLY A 243 15.30 7.68 4.52
N ILE A 244 14.51 6.83 5.18
CA ILE A 244 14.07 5.53 4.68
C ILE A 244 13.18 5.70 3.44
N GLU A 245 12.22 6.62 3.49
CA GLU A 245 11.35 6.91 2.35
C GLU A 245 12.14 7.40 1.13
N LEU A 246 13.09 8.32 1.35
CA LEU A 246 13.94 8.83 0.28
C LEU A 246 14.81 7.71 -0.31
N ALA A 247 15.45 6.91 0.54
CA ALA A 247 16.28 5.79 0.10
C ALA A 247 15.47 4.77 -0.73
N LEU A 248 14.22 4.49 -0.33
CA LEU A 248 13.36 3.57 -1.06
C LEU A 248 12.97 4.13 -2.43
N LEU A 249 12.63 5.42 -2.50
CA LEU A 249 12.36 6.10 -3.77
C LEU A 249 13.57 6.07 -4.70
N GLU A 250 14.76 6.32 -4.18
CA GLU A 250 16.01 6.22 -4.94
C GLU A 250 16.24 4.79 -5.45
N GLN A 251 15.99 3.76 -4.63
CA GLN A 251 16.10 2.36 -5.04
C GLN A 251 15.12 2.01 -6.18
N ILE A 252 13.87 2.49 -6.12
CA ILE A 252 12.87 2.32 -7.18
C ILE A 252 13.30 3.04 -8.47
N GLN A 253 13.86 4.24 -8.35
CA GLN A 253 14.36 4.96 -9.52
C GLN A 253 15.56 4.26 -10.16
N LYS A 254 16.52 3.78 -9.34
CA LYS A 254 17.69 3.01 -9.80
C LYS A 254 17.29 1.69 -10.47
N SER A 255 16.27 0.99 -9.96
CA SER A 255 15.79 -0.24 -10.60
C SER A 255 15.13 0.02 -11.95
N ASN A 256 14.33 1.09 -12.04
CA ASN A 256 13.68 1.50 -13.29
C ASN A 256 14.68 1.95 -14.38
N THR A 257 15.76 2.64 -14.02
CA THR A 257 16.82 3.02 -14.99
C THR A 257 17.59 1.79 -15.47
N ARG A 258 17.98 0.87 -14.57
CA ARG A 258 18.64 -0.39 -14.94
C ARG A 258 17.81 -1.23 -15.92
N ILE A 259 16.48 -1.28 -15.75
CA ILE A 259 15.59 -2.00 -16.69
C ILE A 259 15.62 -1.34 -18.08
N LYS A 260 15.59 0.00 -18.16
CA LYS A 260 15.66 0.73 -19.43
C LYS A 260 17.01 0.56 -20.14
N ASP A 261 18.11 0.53 -19.39
CA ASP A 261 19.46 0.38 -19.93
C ASP A 261 19.73 -1.04 -20.46
N ASN A 262 19.19 -2.07 -19.79
CA ASN A 262 19.25 -3.45 -20.27
C ASN A 262 18.37 -3.71 -21.51
N LEU A 263 17.27 -2.97 -21.66
CA LEU A 263 16.40 -3.08 -22.83
C LEU A 263 17.00 -2.45 -24.09
N THR A 264 17.86 -1.43 -23.93
CA THR A 264 18.52 -0.74 -25.05
C THR A 264 19.80 -1.41 -25.53
N THR A 265 20.44 -2.24 -24.68
CA THR A 265 21.66 -2.99 -25.06
C THR A 265 21.40 -4.32 -25.76
N THR A 266 20.17 -4.86 -25.73
CA THR A 266 19.85 -6.17 -26.35
C THR A 266 19.50 -6.07 -27.84
N THR A 267 19.40 -4.87 -28.43
CA THR A 267 19.04 -4.66 -29.85
C THR A 267 20.18 -4.24 -30.77
N GLN A 268 21.44 -4.28 -30.31
CA GLN A 268 22.60 -4.07 -31.18
C GLN A 268 23.63 -5.19 -31.08
N GLY A 269 23.55 -6.09 -32.07
CA GLY A 269 24.72 -6.64 -32.73
C GLY A 269 25.39 -7.84 -32.08
N THR A 270 24.90 -9.04 -32.39
CA THR A 270 25.81 -10.18 -32.61
C THR A 270 25.28 -11.03 -33.76
N THR A 271 25.58 -10.59 -34.99
CA THR A 271 25.66 -11.51 -36.13
C THR A 271 26.80 -12.48 -35.85
N ALA A 272 26.44 -13.65 -35.35
CA ALA A 272 27.32 -14.79 -35.19
C ALA A 272 27.78 -15.27 -36.58
N SER A 273 29.06 -15.11 -36.89
CA SER A 273 29.77 -16.02 -37.79
C SER A 273 30.44 -17.07 -36.92
N ILE A 274 29.70 -18.12 -36.56
CA ILE A 274 30.26 -19.29 -35.89
C ILE A 274 30.64 -20.29 -36.99
N ASP A 275 31.95 -20.47 -37.13
CA ASP A 275 32.63 -21.52 -37.88
C ASP A 275 32.19 -22.90 -37.34
N VAL A 276 31.58 -23.71 -38.20
CA VAL A 276 31.05 -25.03 -37.84
C VAL A 276 32.21 -26.01 -37.80
N LYS A 277 32.69 -26.32 -36.58
CA LYS A 277 33.56 -27.47 -36.35
C LYS A 277 32.71 -28.66 -35.87
N ASP A 278 32.67 -29.64 -36.77
CA ASP A 278 32.18 -31.00 -36.67
C ASP A 278 32.34 -31.65 -35.27
N SER A 279 31.23 -32.15 -34.72
CA SER A 279 31.21 -33.17 -33.66
C SER A 279 29.87 -33.88 -33.65
N LYS A 280 29.85 -35.06 -34.26
CA LYS A 280 28.81 -36.08 -34.15
C LYS A 280 28.51 -36.40 -32.68
N GLY A 281 27.27 -36.16 -32.27
CA GLY A 281 26.67 -36.72 -31.07
C GLY A 281 25.18 -36.91 -31.33
N GLU A 282 24.75 -38.17 -31.52
CA GLU A 282 23.35 -38.55 -31.61
C GLU A 282 22.63 -38.15 -30.32
N ASN A 283 21.68 -37.22 -30.40
CA ASN A 283 20.77 -36.92 -29.30
C ASN A 283 19.42 -37.57 -29.59
N ILE A 284 19.08 -38.55 -28.74
CA ILE A 284 17.93 -39.44 -28.80
C ILE A 284 16.83 -38.85 -27.93
N LEU A 285 16.16 -37.80 -28.39
CA LEU A 285 14.93 -37.32 -27.78
C LEU A 285 13.92 -37.00 -28.88
N PRO A 286 12.67 -37.49 -28.79
CA PRO A 286 11.64 -37.16 -29.77
C PRO A 286 11.31 -35.67 -29.69
N ASP A 287 11.29 -35.03 -30.86
CA ASP A 287 11.05 -33.60 -31.06
C ASP A 287 9.61 -33.26 -30.62
N VAL A 288 9.47 -32.61 -29.46
CA VAL A 288 8.18 -32.14 -28.97
C VAL A 288 7.88 -30.82 -29.69
N PRO A 289 6.80 -30.72 -30.47
CA PRO A 289 6.49 -29.46 -31.15
C PRO A 289 6.22 -28.38 -30.10
N LEU A 290 7.06 -27.34 -30.11
CA LEU A 290 6.87 -26.15 -29.30
C LEU A 290 5.54 -25.50 -29.72
N PRO A 291 4.65 -25.15 -28.77
CA PRO A 291 3.44 -24.41 -29.09
C PRO A 291 3.83 -23.05 -29.67
N VAL A 292 3.28 -22.74 -30.86
CA VAL A 292 3.40 -21.42 -31.49
C VAL A 292 2.60 -20.44 -30.62
N VAL A 293 3.30 -19.72 -29.75
CA VAL A 293 2.72 -18.59 -29.02
C VAL A 293 2.67 -17.43 -30.00
N GLU A 294 1.47 -17.00 -30.39
CA GLU A 294 1.32 -15.74 -31.12
C GLU A 294 1.75 -14.59 -30.21
N ASP A 295 2.77 -13.85 -30.64
CA ASP A 295 3.27 -12.63 -29.99
C ASP A 295 2.19 -11.54 -30.06
N ILE A 296 1.26 -11.57 -29.10
CA ILE A 296 0.26 -10.52 -28.92
C ILE A 296 0.93 -9.27 -28.33
N ARG A 297 1.63 -8.53 -29.19
CA ARG A 297 2.08 -7.18 -28.88
C ARG A 297 0.84 -6.30 -28.63
N PRO A 298 0.80 -5.51 -27.55
CA PRO A 298 -0.27 -4.55 -27.33
C PRO A 298 -0.38 -3.61 -28.53
N GLY A 299 -1.59 -3.49 -29.10
CA GLY A 299 -1.87 -2.57 -30.19
C GLY A 299 -1.58 -1.12 -29.77
N ASN A 300 -1.14 -0.29 -30.71
CA ASN A 300 -0.90 1.13 -30.44
C ASN A 300 -2.24 1.84 -30.19
N PRO A 301 -2.51 2.35 -28.98
CA PRO A 301 -3.80 2.94 -28.63
C PRO A 301 -4.12 4.19 -29.45
N ALA A 302 -3.11 4.89 -29.97
CA ALA A 302 -3.32 6.05 -30.84
C ALA A 302 -3.97 5.68 -32.19
N ALA A 303 -3.71 4.46 -32.69
CA ALA A 303 -4.31 3.97 -33.92
C ALA A 303 -5.79 3.58 -33.74
N ASP A 304 -6.15 3.06 -32.57
CA ASP A 304 -7.53 2.67 -32.27
C ASP A 304 -8.42 3.90 -32.07
N VAL A 305 -7.91 4.94 -31.40
CA VAL A 305 -8.62 6.23 -31.28
C VAL A 305 -8.80 6.91 -32.64
N MET A 306 -7.79 6.86 -33.52
CA MET A 306 -7.94 7.41 -34.89
C MET A 306 -8.98 6.65 -35.71
N LYS A 307 -9.05 5.31 -35.60
CA LYS A 307 -10.10 4.52 -36.26
C LYS A 307 -11.49 4.89 -35.76
N GLU A 308 -11.64 5.13 -34.46
CA GLU A 308 -12.92 5.52 -33.86
C GLU A 308 -13.35 6.92 -34.32
N ILE A 309 -12.43 7.88 -34.41
CA ILE A 309 -12.69 9.22 -34.94
C ILE A 309 -13.07 9.15 -36.43
N GLU A 310 -12.37 8.32 -37.22
CA GLU A 310 -12.70 8.12 -38.64
C GLU A 310 -14.06 7.45 -38.85
N ALA A 311 -14.49 6.56 -37.95
CA ALA A 311 -15.78 5.88 -38.02
C ALA A 311 -16.97 6.82 -37.72
N ILE A 312 -16.72 7.89 -36.95
CA ILE A 312 -17.73 8.89 -36.58
C ILE A 312 -17.83 10.03 -37.61
N ASN A 313 -16.90 10.11 -38.58
CA ASN A 313 -16.89 11.18 -39.58
C ASN A 313 -18.04 11.01 -40.60
N PRO A 314 -19.06 11.90 -40.60
CA PRO A 314 -20.25 11.76 -41.44
C PRO A 314 -20.04 12.17 -42.91
N ASN A 315 -18.82 12.59 -43.29
CA ASN A 315 -18.48 13.05 -44.65
C ASN A 315 -17.58 12.08 -45.42
N ARG A 316 -17.59 10.78 -45.09
CA ARG A 316 -16.94 9.74 -45.90
C ARG A 316 -17.90 9.31 -47.02
N PRO A 317 -17.47 9.25 -48.30
CA PRO A 317 -18.32 8.80 -49.41
C PRO A 317 -18.71 7.33 -49.30
#